data_AF-A0A833WWI5-F1
#
_entry.id   AF-A0A833WWI5-F1
#
_cell.length_a   1.000
_cell.length_b   1.000
_cell.length_c   1.000
_cell.angle_alpha   90.00
_cell.angle_beta   90.00
_cell.angle_gamma   90.00
#
_symmetry.space_group_name_H-M   'P 1'
#
loop_
_entity.id
_entity.type
_entity.pdbx_description
1 polymer ?
#
loop_
_entity_poly.entity_id
_entity_poly.type
_entity_poly.pdbx_seq_one_letter_code
_entity_poly.pdbx_strand_id
1 'polypeptide(L)'
;MTFGVSLTTPTWMAPVKWSEAGHDAVFVDASRGLVRFIQVTRAEHQNYDHIHFVEILDKLSLHDDLRGVRFRKVKLYFVVPREREAEFMLPVRAADFLTNVVQVASSSTLAGMKTRSHEETMVGGCMARVEVIGADYRMDSGG
;
A
#
# COMPACT_ATOMS: atom_id res chain seq x y z
N MET A 1 8.08 -3.04 14.54
CA MET A 1 6.62 -2.94 14.71
C MET A 1 6.01 -4.10 13.96
N THR A 2 5.41 -5.06 14.67
CA THR A 2 4.71 -6.23 14.11
C THR A 2 3.23 -5.90 13.94
N PHE A 3 2.54 -6.50 12.96
CA PHE A 3 1.08 -6.41 12.89
C PHE A 3 0.50 -7.25 14.03
N GLY A 4 -0.24 -6.62 14.93
CA GLY A 4 -0.90 -7.30 16.06
C GLY A 4 -2.25 -7.89 15.71
N VAL A 5 -2.52 -8.13 14.42
CA VAL A 5 -3.83 -8.53 13.88
C VAL A 5 -3.68 -9.75 12.97
N SER A 6 -4.66 -10.64 12.97
CA SER A 6 -4.67 -11.75 12.01
C SER A 6 -4.99 -11.22 10.61
N LEU A 7 -4.31 -11.78 9.60
CA LEU A 7 -4.48 -11.44 8.19
C LEU A 7 -5.07 -12.60 7.37
N THR A 8 -5.66 -13.59 8.06
CA THR A 8 -6.35 -14.74 7.45
C THR A 8 -7.66 -14.35 6.75
N THR A 9 -8.27 -13.23 7.17
CA THR A 9 -9.44 -12.62 6.53
C THR A 9 -9.11 -11.23 5.96
N PRO A 10 -9.89 -10.72 4.99
CA PRO A 10 -9.68 -9.38 4.47
C PRO A 10 -9.74 -8.32 5.58
N THR A 11 -8.65 -7.57 5.75
CA THR A 11 -8.43 -6.73 6.94
C THR A 11 -7.98 -5.34 6.54
N TRP A 12 -8.56 -4.33 7.19
CA TRP A 12 -8.13 -2.94 7.14
C TRP A 12 -7.26 -2.61 8.35
N MET A 13 -6.16 -1.91 8.11
CA MET A 13 -5.24 -1.43 9.13
C MET A 13 -4.97 0.05 8.89
N ALA A 14 -4.82 0.81 9.96
CA ALA A 14 -4.37 2.19 9.92
C ALA A 14 -3.00 2.29 10.61
N PRO A 15 -2.09 3.14 10.13
CA PRO A 15 -0.81 3.34 10.80
C PRO A 15 -1.03 4.06 12.15
N VAL A 16 -0.25 3.66 13.17
CA VAL A 16 -0.30 4.29 14.50
C VAL A 16 0.22 5.73 14.46
N LYS A 17 1.22 6.00 13.62
CA LYS A 17 1.74 7.35 13.38
C LYS A 17 1.36 7.78 11.98
N TRP A 18 0.65 8.90 11.89
CA TRP A 18 0.31 9.53 10.63
C TRP A 18 1.54 10.19 10.01
N SER A 19 1.67 10.08 8.68
CA SER A 19 2.66 10.80 7.86
C SER A 19 1.94 11.37 6.65
N GLU A 20 2.14 12.65 6.38
CA GLU A 20 1.57 13.33 5.21
C GLU A 20 2.01 12.68 3.89
N ALA A 21 3.23 12.13 3.86
CA ALA A 21 3.80 11.48 2.68
C ALA A 21 3.45 10.00 2.54
N GLY A 22 2.73 9.44 3.52
CA GLY A 22 2.45 8.01 3.65
C GLY A 22 1.04 7.62 3.21
N HIS A 23 0.43 6.69 3.94
CA HIS A 23 -0.93 6.22 3.72
C HIS A 23 -1.74 6.42 5.01
N ASP A 24 -3.05 6.57 4.88
CA ASP A 24 -4.00 6.66 5.99
C ASP A 24 -4.60 5.29 6.33
N ALA A 25 -4.65 4.38 5.35
CA ALA A 25 -5.08 3.01 5.57
C ALA A 25 -4.43 2.04 4.58
N VAL A 26 -4.28 0.79 5.02
CA VAL A 26 -3.89 -0.34 4.18
C VAL A 26 -4.90 -1.47 4.34
N PHE A 27 -5.33 -2.02 3.22
CA PHE A 27 -6.18 -3.21 3.15
C PHE A 27 -5.38 -4.38 2.63
N VAL A 28 -5.52 -5.53 3.28
CA VAL A 28 -4.88 -6.78 2.89
C VAL A 28 -5.94 -7.85 2.71
N ASP A 29 -5.94 -8.50 1.55
CA ASP A 29 -6.76 -9.65 1.23
C ASP A 29 -5.85 -10.76 0.68
N ALA A 30 -5.43 -11.64 1.58
CA ALA A 30 -4.55 -12.76 1.27
C ALA A 30 -5.19 -13.73 0.27
N SER A 31 -6.49 -13.99 0.40
CA SER A 31 -7.24 -14.91 -0.47
C SER A 31 -7.23 -14.48 -1.94
N ARG A 32 -7.20 -13.16 -2.18
CA ARG A 32 -7.15 -12.57 -3.52
C ARG A 32 -5.75 -12.11 -3.93
N GLY A 33 -4.76 -12.26 -3.06
CA GLY A 33 -3.41 -11.75 -3.28
C GLY A 33 -3.42 -10.24 -3.55
N LEU A 34 -4.12 -9.46 -2.72
CA LEU A 34 -4.34 -8.03 -2.94
C LEU A 34 -3.93 -7.19 -1.74
N VAL A 35 -3.17 -6.13 -2.01
CA VAL A 35 -2.91 -5.03 -1.07
C VAL A 35 -3.44 -3.72 -1.66
N ARG A 36 -4.13 -2.91 -0.86
CA ARG A 36 -4.52 -1.54 -1.23
C ARG A 36 -4.01 -0.55 -0.19
N PHE A 37 -3.31 0.46 -0.63
CA PHE A 37 -2.98 1.64 0.16
C PHE A 37 -3.97 2.74 -0.17
N ILE A 38 -4.41 3.45 0.86
CA ILE A 38 -5.29 4.62 0.76
C ILE A 38 -4.51 5.81 1.31
N GLN A 39 -4.38 6.86 0.49
CA GLN A 39 -3.87 8.15 0.92
C GLN A 39 -4.99 9.17 0.71
N VAL A 40 -5.53 9.70 1.81
CA VAL A 40 -6.58 10.70 1.82
C VAL A 40 -5.94 12.07 1.70
N THR A 41 -6.10 12.65 0.52
CA THR A 41 -5.58 13.96 0.17
C THR A 41 -6.55 15.03 0.68
N ARG A 42 -6.12 15.81 1.67
CA ARG A 42 -6.89 16.95 2.21
C ARG A 42 -6.27 18.29 1.84
N ALA A 43 -4.96 18.32 1.61
CA ALA A 43 -4.21 19.51 1.25
C ALA A 43 -4.16 19.73 -0.28
N GLU A 44 -3.84 20.95 -0.69
CA GLU A 44 -3.60 21.29 -2.10
C GLU A 44 -2.38 20.56 -2.66
N HIS A 45 -1.32 20.44 -1.84
CA HIS A 45 -0.09 19.74 -2.18
C HIS A 45 -0.07 18.37 -1.50
N GLN A 46 0.34 17.35 -2.23
CA GLN A 46 0.46 15.99 -1.71
C GLN A 46 1.91 15.57 -1.71
N ASN A 47 2.41 15.22 -0.53
CA ASN A 47 3.70 14.57 -0.39
C ASN A 47 3.51 13.07 -0.66
N TYR A 48 4.47 12.47 -1.33
CA TYR A 48 4.53 11.03 -1.56
C TYR A 48 5.96 10.58 -1.27
N ASP A 49 6.11 9.65 -0.33
CA ASP A 49 7.38 8.99 -0.07
C ASP A 49 7.22 7.47 -0.12
N HIS A 50 7.81 6.89 -1.17
CA HIS A 50 7.86 5.45 -1.43
C HIS A 50 8.33 4.61 -0.23
N ILE A 51 9.21 5.13 0.64
CA ILE A 51 9.76 4.40 1.79
C ILE A 51 8.64 3.92 2.71
N HIS A 52 7.61 4.74 2.94
CA HIS A 52 6.49 4.37 3.81
C HIS A 52 5.70 3.16 3.29
N PHE A 53 5.65 2.97 1.96
CA PHE A 53 4.94 1.85 1.34
C PHE A 53 5.81 0.58 1.30
N VAL A 54 7.10 0.74 1.02
CA VAL A 54 8.09 -0.35 1.08
C VAL A 54 8.09 -0.97 2.47
N GLU A 55 8.16 -0.15 3.52
CA GLU A 55 8.17 -0.63 4.89
C GLU A 55 6.95 -1.50 5.24
N ILE A 56 5.77 -1.19 4.72
CA ILE A 56 4.57 -1.99 4.96
C ILE A 56 4.66 -3.33 4.22
N LEU A 57 5.07 -3.31 2.95
CA LEU A 57 5.23 -4.56 2.18
C LEU A 57 6.29 -5.47 2.80
N ASP A 58 7.40 -4.91 3.28
CA ASP A 58 8.44 -5.64 4.01
C ASP A 58 7.91 -6.24 5.32
N LYS A 59 7.10 -5.49 6.07
CA LYS A 59 6.47 -6.02 7.29
C LYS A 59 5.46 -7.13 6.96
N LEU A 60 4.73 -7.01 5.84
CA LEU A 60 3.75 -8.03 5.41
C LEU A 60 4.46 -9.31 4.98
N SER A 61 5.61 -9.23 4.31
CA SER A 61 6.38 -10.40 3.90
C SER A 61 6.93 -11.22 5.07
N LEU A 62 7.09 -10.58 6.24
CA LEU A 62 7.52 -11.22 7.48
C LEU A 62 6.35 -11.75 8.33
N HIS A 63 5.09 -11.52 7.94
CA HIS A 63 3.94 -11.92 8.74
C HIS A 63 3.60 -13.41 8.59
N ASP A 64 3.40 -14.12 9.70
CA ASP A 64 3.21 -15.57 9.71
C ASP A 64 1.96 -16.02 8.94
N ASP A 65 0.84 -15.31 9.08
CA ASP A 65 -0.41 -15.60 8.32
C ASP A 65 -0.25 -15.46 6.80
N LEU A 66 0.81 -14.79 6.34
CA LEU A 66 1.07 -14.55 4.92
C LEU A 66 2.19 -15.43 4.35
N ARG A 67 2.71 -16.38 5.13
CA ARG A 67 3.70 -17.34 4.65
C ARG A 67 3.14 -18.13 3.46
N GLY A 68 3.87 -18.11 2.35
CA GLY A 68 3.48 -18.77 1.10
C GLY A 68 2.40 -18.03 0.29
N VAL A 69 1.94 -16.87 0.76
CA VAL A 69 1.01 -16.02 0.00
C VAL A 69 1.79 -15.25 -1.06
N ARG A 70 1.27 -15.26 -2.29
CA ARG A 70 1.74 -14.38 -3.38
C ARG A 70 0.72 -13.29 -3.65
N PHE A 71 1.10 -12.05 -3.39
CA PHE A 71 0.37 -10.88 -3.84
C PHE A 71 0.52 -10.69 -5.35
N ARG A 72 -0.64 -10.65 -6.02
CA ARG A 72 -0.76 -10.47 -7.47
C ARG A 72 -0.99 -9.00 -7.83
N LYS A 73 -1.55 -8.21 -6.90
CA LYS A 73 -1.91 -6.81 -7.11
C LYS A 73 -1.60 -5.96 -5.89
N VAL A 74 -0.87 -4.87 -6.09
CA VAL A 74 -0.70 -3.79 -5.13
C VAL A 74 -1.31 -2.53 -5.74
N LYS A 75 -2.20 -1.87 -5.01
CA LYS A 75 -2.85 -0.64 -5.47
C LYS A 75 -2.56 0.51 -4.51
N LEU A 76 -2.33 1.69 -5.06
CA LEU A 76 -2.33 2.95 -4.33
C LEU A 76 -3.52 3.79 -4.81
N TYR A 77 -4.34 4.22 -3.86
CA TYR A 77 -5.47 5.10 -4.09
C TYR A 77 -5.20 6.46 -3.46
N PHE A 78 -5.23 7.50 -4.29
CA PHE A 78 -5.34 8.87 -3.81
C PHE A 78 -6.83 9.22 -3.73
N VAL A 79 -7.33 9.38 -2.51
CA VAL A 79 -8.70 9.80 -2.27
C VAL A 79 -8.70 11.31 -2.17
N VAL A 80 -9.48 11.98 -3.02
CA VAL A 80 -9.53 13.43 -3.15
C VAL A 80 -10.98 13.92 -2.98
N PRO A 81 -11.21 15.19 -2.61
CA PRO A 81 -12.53 15.78 -2.73
C PRO A 81 -13.06 15.60 -4.16
N ARG A 82 -14.31 15.17 -4.33
CA ARG A 82 -14.88 14.82 -5.65
C ARG A 82 -14.71 15.94 -6.67
N GLU A 83 -14.87 17.19 -6.27
CA GLU A 83 -14.71 18.38 -7.09
C GLU A 83 -13.28 18.58 -7.63
N ARG A 84 -12.28 17.94 -7.02
CA ARG A 84 -10.87 18.00 -7.42
C ARG A 84 -10.41 16.76 -8.19
N GLU A 85 -11.25 15.73 -8.35
CA GLU A 85 -10.88 14.45 -8.98
C GLU A 85 -10.33 14.61 -10.40
N ALA A 86 -10.99 15.42 -11.22
CA ALA A 86 -10.61 15.60 -12.62
C ALA A 86 -9.28 16.38 -12.79
N GLU A 87 -8.93 17.20 -11.81
CA GLU A 87 -7.75 18.08 -11.84
C GLU A 87 -6.57 17.51 -11.04
N PHE A 88 -6.79 16.40 -10.32
CA PHE A 88 -5.78 15.84 -9.45
C PHE A 88 -4.63 15.20 -10.24
N MET A 89 -3.45 15.78 -10.08
CA MET A 89 -2.21 15.24 -10.64
C MET A 89 -1.61 14.21 -9.68
N LEU A 90 -1.57 12.95 -10.13
CA LEU A 90 -0.91 11.88 -9.38
C LEU A 90 0.57 12.22 -9.14
N PRO A 91 1.05 12.19 -7.89
CA PRO A 91 2.46 12.49 -7.57
C PRO A 91 3.41 11.35 -7.97
N VAL A 92 2.87 10.17 -8.33
CA VAL A 92 3.62 9.00 -8.75
C VAL A 92 2.88 8.23 -9.84
N ARG A 93 3.60 7.75 -10.85
CA ARG A 93 3.03 6.89 -11.90
C ARG A 93 3.05 5.43 -11.45
N ALA A 94 2.17 4.61 -12.04
CA ALA A 94 2.12 3.18 -11.73
C ALA A 94 3.45 2.44 -12.01
N ALA A 95 4.21 2.85 -13.04
CA ALA A 95 5.52 2.30 -13.34
C ALA A 95 6.56 2.63 -12.26
N ASP A 96 6.59 3.89 -11.81
CA ASP A 96 7.51 4.33 -10.75
C ASP A 96 7.14 3.68 -9.40
N PHE A 97 5.85 3.52 -9.12
CA PHE A 97 5.37 2.80 -7.94
C PHE A 97 5.74 1.31 -7.99
N LEU A 98 5.61 0.65 -9.15
CA LEU A 98 6.07 -0.73 -9.33
C LEU A 98 7.57 -0.86 -9.02
N THR A 99 8.39 -0.01 -9.64
CA THR A 99 9.86 -0.07 -9.52
C THR A 99 10.32 0.28 -8.10
N ASN A 100 9.85 1.39 -7.54
CA ASN A 100 10.41 1.94 -6.31
C ASN A 100 9.77 1.35 -5.05
N VAL A 101 8.60 0.71 -5.15
CA VAL A 101 7.91 0.12 -3.99
C VAL A 101 7.86 -1.40 -4.09
N VAL A 102 7.21 -1.92 -5.12
CA VAL A 102 6.89 -3.35 -5.20
C VAL A 102 8.15 -4.19 -5.47
N GLN A 103 9.02 -3.76 -6.40
CA GLN A 103 10.26 -4.47 -6.72
C GLN A 103 11.32 -4.31 -5.63
N VAL A 104 11.38 -3.15 -4.98
CA VAL A 104 12.26 -2.93 -3.82
C VAL A 104 11.89 -3.88 -2.67
N ALA A 105 10.60 -3.94 -2.30
CA ALA A 105 10.11 -4.85 -1.26
C ALA A 105 10.31 -6.35 -1.61
N SER A 106 10.29 -6.66 -2.91
CA SER A 106 10.63 -8.02 -3.39
C SER A 106 12.10 -8.37 -3.14
N SER A 107 13.00 -7.39 -3.25
CA SER A 107 14.45 -7.58 -3.21
C SER A 107 15.01 -7.52 -1.77
N SER A 108 14.45 -6.66 -0.92
CA SER A 108 14.76 -6.58 0.52
C SER A 108 14.47 -7.90 1.23
N THR A 109 13.32 -8.51 0.93
CA THR A 109 12.92 -9.82 1.47
C THR A 109 13.95 -10.91 1.11
N LEU A 110 14.56 -10.82 -0.07
CA LEU A 110 15.58 -11.78 -0.54
C LEU A 110 16.90 -11.68 0.24
N ALA A 111 17.29 -10.49 0.69
CA ALA A 111 18.54 -10.27 1.42
C ALA A 111 18.50 -10.85 2.85
N GLY A 112 17.31 -10.92 3.46
CA GLY A 112 17.10 -11.50 4.80
C GLY A 112 16.96 -13.03 4.82
N MET A 113 16.65 -13.66 3.69
CA MET A 113 16.42 -15.10 3.57
C MET A 113 17.46 -15.77 2.66
N LYS A 114 18.72 -15.83 3.12
CA LYS A 114 19.71 -16.79 2.59
C LYS A 114 19.35 -18.20 3.08
N THR A 115 18.34 -18.81 2.49
CA THR A 115 18.18 -20.26 2.26
C THR A 115 16.74 -20.50 1.84
N ARG A 116 16.47 -20.47 0.54
CA ARG A 116 15.53 -21.40 -0.11
C ARG A 116 15.71 -21.31 -1.61
N SER A 117 16.10 -22.45 -2.17
CA SER A 117 16.13 -22.69 -3.60
C SER A 117 14.72 -22.53 -4.17
N HIS A 118 14.58 -21.64 -5.16
CA HIS A 118 13.36 -21.42 -5.95
C HIS A 118 12.20 -20.71 -5.23
N GLU A 119 12.45 -19.59 -4.56
CA GLU A 119 11.37 -18.79 -3.96
C GLU A 119 10.85 -17.69 -4.88
N GLU A 120 9.61 -17.88 -5.30
CA GLU A 120 8.74 -16.84 -5.79
C GLU A 120 8.52 -15.81 -4.67
N THR A 121 9.10 -14.60 -4.81
CA THR A 121 8.92 -13.54 -3.81
C THR A 121 7.43 -13.22 -3.62
N MET A 122 7.05 -12.77 -2.42
CA MET A 122 5.65 -12.44 -2.06
C MET A 122 4.98 -11.52 -3.08
N VAL A 123 5.76 -10.65 -3.73
CA VAL A 123 5.32 -9.66 -4.73
C VAL A 123 5.97 -9.87 -6.11
N GLY A 124 6.58 -11.03 -6.36
CA GLY A 124 7.20 -11.37 -7.64
C GLY A 124 6.17 -11.48 -8.77
N GLY A 125 6.35 -10.70 -9.84
CA GLY A 125 5.39 -10.60 -10.95
C GLY A 125 4.09 -9.86 -10.60
N CYS A 126 4.06 -9.15 -9.47
CA CYS A 126 2.90 -8.39 -9.02
C CYS A 126 2.63 -7.19 -9.95
N MET A 127 1.35 -6.94 -10.25
CA MET A 127 0.92 -5.73 -10.94
C MET A 127 0.74 -4.59 -9.94
N ALA A 128 1.27 -3.41 -10.28
CA ALA A 128 1.03 -2.18 -9.54
C ALA A 128 -0.04 -1.32 -10.24
N ARG A 129 -0.89 -0.65 -9.47
CA ARG A 129 -1.78 0.41 -9.98
C ARG A 129 -1.77 1.60 -9.05
N VAL A 130 -1.87 2.78 -9.65
CA VAL A 130 -2.09 4.05 -8.95
C VAL A 130 -3.34 4.67 -9.54
N GLU A 131 -4.34 4.93 -8.71
CA GLU A 131 -5.68 5.37 -9.12
C GLU A 131 -6.10 6.56 -8.22
N VAL A 132 -6.87 7.49 -8.78
CA VAL A 132 -7.53 8.58 -8.03
C VAL A 132 -8.98 8.18 -7.81
N ILE A 133 -9.53 8.50 -6.63
CA ILE A 133 -10.96 8.35 -6.33
C ILE A 133 -11.49 9.67 -5.77
N GLY A 134 -12.48 10.25 -6.44
CA GLY A 134 -13.27 11.35 -5.89
C GLY A 134 -14.23 10.85 -4.80
N ALA A 135 -14.20 11.48 -3.63
CA ALA A 135 -15.09 11.18 -2.52
C ALA A 135 -15.74 12.46 -1.97
N ASP A 136 -16.99 12.32 -1.54
CA ASP A 136 -17.72 13.41 -0.89
C ASP A 136 -17.28 13.48 0.58
N TYR A 137 -16.42 14.44 0.90
CA TYR A 137 -16.01 14.68 2.29
C TYR A 137 -17.17 15.36 3.00
N ARG A 138 -18.13 14.61 3.54
CA ARG A 138 -19.08 15.17 4.49
C ARG A 138 -18.32 15.57 5.75
N MET A 139 -17.94 16.84 5.80
CA MET A 139 -17.59 17.50 7.06
C MET A 139 -18.94 17.82 7.70
N ASP A 140 -19.36 17.02 8.68
CA ASP A 140 -20.41 17.49 9.59
C ASP A 140 -19.88 18.79 10.19
N SER A 141 -20.47 19.91 9.77
CA SER A 141 -20.32 21.20 10.43
C SER A 141 -21.08 21.07 11.75
N GLY A 142 -20.47 20.40 12.72
CA GLY A 142 -20.91 20.46 14.11
C GLY A 142 -20.85 21.91 14.54
N GLY A 143 -22.02 22.51 14.71
CA GLY A 143 -22.21 23.86 15.26
C GLY A 143 -21.94 23.94 16.75
#